data_AF-W1QET7-F1
#
_entry.id   AF-W1QET7-F1
#
_cell.length_a   1.000
_cell.length_b   1.000
_cell.length_c   1.000
_cell.angle_alpha   90.00
_cell.angle_beta   90.00
_cell.angle_gamma   90.00
#
_symmetry.space_group_name_H-M   'P 1'
#
loop_
_entity.id
_entity.type
_entity.pdbx_description
1 polymer ?
#
loop_
_entity_poly.entity_id
_entity_poly.type
_entity_poly.pdbx_seq_one_letter_code
_entity_poly.pdbx_strand_id
1 'polypeptide(L)'
;MVLIKSLPQKFLGYPLYIGVELVLLYAVINKMCGVYGLLSFLTGHPIDAVQWVYYLSSTAVMILYIQGFRRVQTPNINWFSLVVLVYLLDTVIGFLYTGYFSWLWFSEHDTSVELIARAVTEDLSSQSASEAYELFVTVALTVVTSLVRLYFTVIMLAFFKEMRTAAKFDARFRISSASASSSALRWLNKAQHQSYSVLNRIV
;
A
#
# COMPACT_ATOMS: atom_id res chain seq x y z
N MET A 1 -23.08 -3.54 4.49
CA MET A 1 -23.06 -3.86 5.94
C MET A 1 -22.95 -5.37 6.25
N VAL A 2 -23.15 -6.28 5.28
CA VAL A 2 -23.04 -7.75 5.47
C VAL A 2 -21.58 -8.24 5.46
N LEU A 3 -20.68 -7.61 4.67
CA LEU A 3 -19.28 -8.03 4.52
C LEU A 3 -18.44 -7.94 5.83
N ILE A 4 -18.82 -7.05 6.75
CA ILE A 4 -18.10 -6.77 8.00
C ILE A 4 -18.37 -7.86 9.07
N LYS A 5 -19.51 -8.56 8.94
CA LYS A 5 -19.89 -9.61 9.89
C LYS A 5 -19.01 -10.86 9.75
N SER A 6 -18.45 -11.11 8.57
CA SER A 6 -17.59 -12.27 8.24
C SER A 6 -16.10 -11.93 8.11
N LEU A 7 -15.60 -10.86 8.74
CA LEU A 7 -14.17 -10.59 8.77
C LEU A 7 -13.41 -11.74 9.45
N PRO A 8 -12.26 -12.17 8.89
CA PRO A 8 -11.49 -13.30 9.41
C PRO A 8 -11.03 -13.03 10.85
N GLN A 9 -11.13 -14.04 11.71
CA GLN A 9 -10.66 -13.95 13.10
C GLN A 9 -9.20 -14.41 13.27
N LYS A 10 -8.64 -15.03 12.22
CA LYS A 10 -7.29 -15.60 12.19
C LYS A 10 -6.65 -15.34 10.84
N PHE A 11 -5.34 -15.19 10.81
CA PHE A 11 -4.54 -15.11 9.59
C PHE A 11 -3.99 -16.50 9.25
N LEU A 12 -4.56 -17.18 8.25
CA LEU A 12 -4.12 -18.53 7.84
C LEU A 12 -3.98 -19.52 9.02
N GLY A 13 -4.85 -19.40 10.04
CA GLY A 13 -4.80 -20.21 11.27
C GLY A 13 -3.99 -19.61 12.42
N TYR A 14 -3.15 -18.61 12.17
CA TYR A 14 -2.36 -17.87 13.16
C TYR A 14 -3.10 -16.65 13.74
N PRO A 15 -2.62 -16.11 14.87
CA PRO A 15 -3.11 -14.84 15.40
C PRO A 15 -3.03 -13.70 14.37
N LEU A 16 -4.01 -12.80 14.43
CA LEU A 16 -4.18 -11.76 13.42
C LEU A 16 -3.04 -10.73 13.41
N TYR A 17 -2.41 -10.47 14.57
CA TYR A 17 -1.26 -9.57 14.67
C TYR A 17 -0.06 -10.04 13.82
N ILE A 18 0.15 -11.36 13.66
CA ILE A 18 1.20 -11.92 12.79
C ILE A 18 0.88 -11.60 11.33
N GLY A 19 -0.39 -11.75 10.94
CA GLY A 19 -0.85 -11.36 9.62
C GLY A 19 -0.56 -9.88 9.34
N VAL A 20 -0.87 -9.02 10.30
CA VAL A 20 -0.61 -7.58 10.19
C VAL A 20 0.87 -7.24 10.14
N GLU A 21 1.73 -7.91 10.92
CA GLU A 21 3.19 -7.78 10.82
C GLU A 21 3.68 -8.08 9.41
N LEU A 22 3.21 -9.19 8.82
CA LEU A 22 3.57 -9.60 7.46
C LEU A 22 3.04 -8.60 6.41
N VAL A 23 1.79 -8.15 6.56
CA VAL A 23 1.19 -7.13 5.68
C VAL A 23 2.02 -5.85 5.69
N LEU A 24 2.38 -5.36 6.87
CA LEU A 24 3.17 -4.13 7.01
C LEU A 24 4.59 -4.30 6.47
N LEU A 25 5.23 -5.45 6.68
CA LEU A 25 6.55 -5.74 6.11
C LEU A 25 6.50 -5.75 4.57
N TYR A 26 5.53 -6.46 4.00
CA TYR A 26 5.30 -6.45 2.55
C TYR A 26 5.05 -5.02 2.03
N ALA A 27 4.24 -4.24 2.75
CA ALA A 27 3.91 -2.87 2.37
C ALA A 27 5.14 -1.96 2.40
N VAL A 28 6.01 -2.07 3.41
CA VAL A 28 7.27 -1.32 3.47
C VAL A 28 8.15 -1.65 2.25
N ILE A 29 8.33 -2.93 1.93
CA ILE A 29 9.12 -3.35 0.77
C ILE A 29 8.51 -2.79 -0.52
N ASN A 30 7.19 -2.88 -0.69
CA ASN A 30 6.49 -2.32 -1.85
C ASN A 30 6.73 -0.81 -2.00
N LYS A 31 6.74 -0.07 -0.89
CA LYS A 31 6.95 1.37 -0.87
C LYS A 31 8.39 1.83 -1.02
N MET A 32 9.36 0.92 -1.05
CA MET A 32 10.74 1.24 -1.40
C MET A 32 10.86 1.87 -2.80
N CYS A 33 9.92 1.58 -3.71
CA CYS A 33 9.86 2.26 -5.01
C CYS A 33 9.83 3.80 -4.90
N GLY A 34 9.25 4.35 -3.82
CA GLY A 34 9.28 5.79 -3.57
C GLY A 34 10.69 6.30 -3.31
N VAL A 35 11.45 5.63 -2.45
CA VAL A 35 12.83 6.00 -2.14
C VAL A 35 13.72 5.90 -3.39
N TYR A 36 13.63 4.79 -4.12
CA TYR A 36 14.41 4.60 -5.34
C TYR A 36 14.01 5.59 -6.45
N GLY A 37 12.72 5.91 -6.57
CA GLY A 37 12.24 6.94 -7.49
C GLY A 37 12.80 8.32 -7.15
N LEU A 38 12.85 8.70 -5.87
CA LEU A 38 13.49 9.95 -5.44
C LEU A 38 15.00 9.95 -5.68
N LEU A 39 15.68 8.80 -5.61
CA LEU A 39 17.12 8.72 -5.93
C LEU A 39 17.41 9.03 -7.40
N SER A 40 16.46 8.83 -8.31
CA SER A 40 16.66 9.13 -9.73
C SER A 40 16.80 10.64 -10.04
N PHE A 41 16.43 11.53 -9.10
CA PHE A 41 16.80 12.95 -9.20
C PHE A 41 18.31 13.16 -9.14
N LEU A 42 19.02 12.38 -8.32
CA LEU A 42 20.46 12.49 -8.18
C LEU A 42 21.19 12.02 -9.44
N THR A 43 20.55 11.18 -10.24
CA THR A 43 21.11 10.65 -11.49
C THR A 43 20.73 11.48 -12.73
N GLY A 44 19.94 12.56 -12.57
CA GLY A 44 19.55 13.44 -13.66
C GLY A 44 18.50 12.86 -14.61
N HIS A 45 17.73 11.87 -14.18
CA HIS A 45 16.67 11.28 -15.01
C HIS A 45 15.47 12.24 -15.11
N PRO A 46 14.88 12.46 -16.31
CA PRO A 46 13.65 13.24 -16.43
C PRO A 46 12.49 12.48 -15.80
N ILE A 47 11.78 13.11 -14.86
CA ILE A 47 10.66 12.50 -14.13
C ILE A 47 9.43 13.36 -14.35
N ASP A 48 8.32 12.73 -14.69
CA ASP A 48 7.04 13.42 -14.86
C ASP A 48 6.43 13.83 -13.50
N ALA A 49 5.57 14.86 -13.52
CA ALA A 49 4.89 15.35 -12.32
C ALA A 49 4.07 14.26 -11.61
N VAL A 50 3.44 13.34 -12.36
CA VAL A 50 2.65 12.24 -11.77
C VAL A 50 3.56 11.25 -11.02
N GLN A 51 4.71 10.92 -11.61
CA GLN A 51 5.73 10.07 -10.98
C GLN A 51 6.29 10.74 -9.72
N TRP A 52 6.49 12.07 -9.75
CA TRP A 52 6.94 12.84 -8.60
C TRP A 52 6.00 12.71 -7.40
N VAL A 53 4.70 12.92 -7.64
CA VAL A 53 3.66 12.78 -6.60
C VAL A 53 3.62 11.34 -6.07
N TYR A 54 3.73 10.35 -6.96
CA TYR A 54 3.75 8.94 -6.56
C TYR A 54 4.95 8.62 -5.65
N TYR A 55 6.16 9.03 -6.03
CA TYR A 55 7.37 8.72 -5.24
C TYR A 55 7.37 9.43 -3.89
N LEU A 56 6.99 10.70 -3.84
CA LEU A 56 6.94 11.46 -2.58
C LEU A 56 5.88 10.88 -1.63
N SER A 57 4.67 10.62 -2.13
CA SER A 57 3.60 10.03 -1.32
C SER A 57 3.95 8.61 -0.87
N SER A 58 4.55 7.79 -1.73
CA SER A 58 5.01 6.44 -1.40
C SER A 58 6.06 6.44 -0.29
N THR A 59 7.04 7.34 -0.33
CA THR A 59 8.04 7.51 0.74
C THR A 59 7.40 7.96 2.06
N ALA A 60 6.45 8.90 2.03
CA ALA A 60 5.76 9.35 3.24
C ALA A 60 4.92 8.21 3.87
N VAL A 61 4.21 7.44 3.06
CA VAL A 61 3.41 6.28 3.50
C VAL A 61 4.32 5.17 4.04
N MET A 62 5.49 4.96 3.46
CA MET A 62 6.48 3.99 3.96
C MET A 62 6.87 4.28 5.41
N ILE A 63 7.13 5.54 5.75
CA ILE A 63 7.46 5.95 7.12
C ILE A 63 6.31 5.58 8.07
N LEU A 64 5.07 5.83 7.68
CA LEU A 64 3.89 5.44 8.48
C LEU A 64 3.81 3.92 8.69
N TYR A 65 4.10 3.11 7.66
CA TYR A 65 4.10 1.64 7.78
C TYR A 65 5.21 1.13 8.70
N ILE A 66 6.43 1.69 8.63
CA ILE A 66 7.51 1.36 9.57
C ILE A 66 7.08 1.68 11.00
N GLN A 67 6.44 2.83 11.22
CA GLN A 67 5.95 3.22 12.55
C GLN A 67 4.80 2.33 13.05
N GLY A 68 3.95 1.85 12.14
CA GLY A 68 2.92 0.86 12.43
C GLY A 68 3.51 -0.49 12.82
N PHE A 69 4.49 -0.97 12.06
CA PHE A 69 5.17 -2.25 12.30
C PHE A 69 5.81 -2.29 13.69
N ARG A 70 6.52 -1.21 14.08
CA ARG A 70 7.14 -1.11 15.41
C ARG A 70 6.16 -1.13 16.59
N ARG A 71 4.88 -0.83 16.35
CA ARG A 71 3.85 -0.69 17.39
C ARG A 71 2.78 -1.78 17.36
N VAL A 72 2.86 -2.72 16.42
CA VAL A 72 1.83 -3.75 16.23
C VAL A 72 1.63 -4.64 17.45
N GLN A 73 2.68 -4.91 18.23
CA GLN A 73 2.63 -5.72 19.46
C GLN A 73 2.12 -4.94 20.68
N THR A 74 2.11 -3.61 20.61
CA THR A 74 1.57 -2.72 21.66
C THR A 74 0.65 -1.67 21.03
N PRO A 75 -0.42 -2.10 20.34
CA PRO A 75 -1.10 -1.20 19.42
C PRO A 75 -2.03 -0.25 20.17
N ASN A 76 -1.87 1.04 19.90
CA ASN A 76 -2.85 2.04 20.30
C ASN A 76 -3.91 2.19 19.20
N ILE A 77 -5.19 2.15 19.56
CA ILE A 77 -6.28 2.19 18.58
C ILE A 77 -6.25 3.44 17.70
N ASN A 78 -5.89 4.62 18.23
CA ASN A 78 -5.85 5.87 17.47
C ASN A 78 -4.81 5.80 16.36
N TRP A 79 -3.59 5.41 16.74
CA TRP A 79 -2.47 5.32 15.81
C TRP A 79 -2.74 4.24 14.76
N PHE A 80 -3.20 3.07 15.20
CA PHE A 80 -3.42 1.96 14.30
C PHE A 80 -4.63 2.18 13.37
N SER A 81 -5.62 2.97 13.80
CA SER A 81 -6.70 3.44 12.91
C SER A 81 -6.16 4.27 11.74
N LEU A 82 -5.20 5.15 12.00
CA LEU A 82 -4.54 5.92 10.94
C LEU A 82 -3.81 4.99 9.97
N VAL A 83 -3.03 4.03 10.48
CA VAL A 83 -2.31 3.05 9.65
C VAL A 83 -3.27 2.25 8.77
N VAL A 84 -4.38 1.75 9.33
CA VAL A 84 -5.37 0.98 8.58
C VAL A 84 -6.06 1.83 7.53
N LEU A 85 -6.49 3.05 7.86
CA LEU A 85 -7.16 3.91 6.87
C LEU A 85 -6.20 4.32 5.75
N VAL A 86 -4.96 4.65 6.08
CA VAL A 86 -3.91 4.94 5.09
C VAL A 86 -3.68 3.73 4.19
N TYR A 87 -3.63 2.51 4.75
CA TYR A 87 -3.49 1.29 3.95
C TYR A 87 -4.65 1.05 2.98
N LEU A 88 -5.89 1.34 3.40
CA LEU A 88 -7.06 1.28 2.52
C LEU A 88 -6.94 2.28 1.36
N LEU A 89 -6.64 3.54 1.68
CA LEU A 89 -6.50 4.59 0.67
C LEU A 89 -5.34 4.29 -0.27
N ASP A 90 -4.21 3.85 0.27
CA ASP A 90 -3.02 3.45 -0.47
C ASP A 90 -3.29 2.28 -1.41
N THR A 91 -4.17 1.35 -1.02
CA THR A 91 -4.59 0.25 -1.89
C THR A 91 -5.40 0.77 -3.08
N VAL A 92 -6.36 1.68 -2.85
CA VAL A 92 -7.15 2.30 -3.92
C VAL A 92 -6.27 3.12 -4.85
N ILE A 93 -5.43 3.99 -4.28
CA ILE A 93 -4.46 4.81 -5.03
C ILE A 93 -3.51 3.90 -5.81
N GLY A 94 -3.05 2.81 -5.22
CA GLY A 94 -2.21 1.82 -5.87
C GLY A 94 -2.86 1.21 -7.11
N PHE A 95 -4.16 0.88 -7.07
CA PHE A 95 -4.88 0.40 -8.27
C PHE A 95 -5.02 1.48 -9.34
N LEU A 96 -5.25 2.72 -8.95
CA LEU A 96 -5.31 3.85 -9.89
C LEU A 96 -3.97 4.03 -10.60
N TYR A 97 -2.85 4.00 -9.87
CA TYR A 97 -1.51 4.09 -10.47
C TYR A 97 -1.18 2.88 -11.34
N THR A 98 -1.49 1.66 -10.90
CA THR A 98 -1.30 0.46 -11.74
C THR A 98 -2.09 0.59 -13.04
N GLY A 99 -3.36 0.98 -12.98
CA GLY A 99 -4.17 1.21 -14.18
C GLY A 99 -3.61 2.32 -15.08
N TYR A 100 -3.20 3.44 -14.50
CA TYR A 100 -2.58 4.56 -15.23
C TYR A 100 -1.29 4.14 -15.94
N PHE A 101 -0.36 3.49 -15.25
CA PHE A 101 0.91 3.06 -15.85
C PHE A 101 0.72 1.92 -16.85
N SER A 102 -0.21 0.99 -16.60
CA SER A 102 -0.56 -0.02 -17.61
C SER A 102 -1.12 0.63 -18.87
N TRP A 103 -2.02 1.59 -18.73
CA TRP A 103 -2.57 2.32 -19.88
C TRP A 103 -1.49 3.08 -20.66
N LEU A 104 -0.59 3.78 -19.95
CA LEU A 104 0.53 4.50 -20.55
C LEU A 104 1.47 3.53 -21.30
N TRP A 105 1.82 2.40 -20.67
CA TRP A 105 2.65 1.36 -21.28
C TRP A 105 2.07 0.84 -22.60
N PHE A 106 0.78 0.49 -22.62
CA PHE A 106 0.13 -0.01 -23.84
C PHE A 106 -0.05 1.08 -24.91
N SER A 107 -0.34 2.32 -24.52
CA SER A 107 -0.52 3.43 -25.47
C SER A 107 0.79 3.81 -26.18
N GLU A 108 1.92 3.73 -25.47
CA GLU A 108 3.25 4.00 -26.06
C GLU A 108 3.74 2.86 -26.95
N HIS A 109 3.38 1.60 -26.67
CA HIS A 109 3.72 0.46 -27.51
C HIS A 109 3.07 0.57 -28.91
N ASP A 110 1.84 1.05 -29.00
CA ASP A 110 1.16 1.27 -30.28
C ASP A 110 1.86 2.30 -31.17
N THR A 111 2.65 3.22 -30.59
CA THR A 111 3.29 4.34 -31.32
C THR A 111 4.77 4.11 -31.61
N SER A 112 5.49 3.38 -30.76
CA SER A 112 6.96 3.27 -30.80
C SER A 112 7.48 1.97 -31.43
N VAL A 113 6.70 0.90 -31.40
CA VAL A 113 7.08 -0.43 -31.92
C VAL A 113 7.16 -0.43 -33.45
N GLU A 114 6.30 0.32 -34.16
CA GLU A 114 6.30 0.33 -35.63
C GLU A 114 7.59 0.91 -36.26
N LEU A 115 8.26 1.83 -35.55
CA LEU A 115 9.49 2.49 -36.02
C LEU A 115 10.78 1.73 -35.63
N ILE A 116 10.83 1.12 -34.45
CA ILE A 116 12.04 0.45 -33.93
C ILE A 116 12.09 -1.04 -34.32
N ALA A 117 10.93 -1.71 -34.44
CA ALA A 117 10.86 -3.12 -34.84
C ALA A 117 11.38 -3.38 -36.27
N ARG A 118 11.52 -2.35 -37.12
CA ARG A 118 12.17 -2.47 -38.44
C ARG A 118 13.70 -2.45 -38.38
N ALA A 119 14.31 -2.04 -37.27
CA ALA A 119 15.75 -1.79 -37.19
C ALA A 119 16.53 -2.79 -36.33
N VAL A 120 15.89 -3.53 -35.40
CA VAL A 120 16.59 -4.31 -34.36
C VAL A 120 15.99 -5.71 -34.11
N THR A 121 15.34 -6.30 -35.11
CA THR A 121 14.51 -7.51 -34.94
C THR A 121 15.30 -8.82 -34.89
N GLU A 122 16.52 -8.87 -35.43
CA GLU A 122 17.23 -10.15 -35.66
C GLU A 122 18.15 -10.57 -34.50
N ASP A 123 18.77 -9.63 -33.79
CA ASP A 123 19.79 -9.93 -32.77
C ASP A 123 19.20 -10.10 -31.35
N LEU A 124 18.18 -9.31 -30.98
CA LEU A 124 17.52 -9.33 -29.66
C LEU A 124 16.46 -10.42 -29.51
N SER A 125 15.87 -10.89 -30.61
CA SER A 125 14.84 -11.93 -30.61
C SER A 125 15.38 -13.31 -30.22
N SER A 126 16.70 -13.53 -30.38
CA SER A 126 17.38 -14.77 -29.99
C SER A 126 17.65 -14.89 -28.48
N GLN A 127 17.63 -13.78 -27.73
CA GLN A 127 18.01 -13.73 -26.31
C GLN A 127 16.86 -13.44 -25.33
N SER A 128 15.66 -13.15 -25.85
CA SER A 128 14.49 -12.79 -25.04
C SER A 128 13.43 -13.90 -25.04
N ALA A 129 12.55 -13.93 -24.04
CA ALA A 129 11.40 -14.83 -24.08
C ALA A 129 10.42 -14.34 -25.16
N SER A 130 9.45 -15.18 -25.56
CA SER A 130 8.44 -14.69 -26.52
C SER A 130 7.70 -13.49 -25.92
N GLU A 131 7.41 -12.48 -26.74
CA GLU A 131 6.71 -11.26 -26.32
C GLU A 131 5.40 -11.57 -25.56
N ALA A 132 4.65 -12.57 -26.05
CA ALA A 132 3.44 -13.05 -25.41
C ALA A 132 3.69 -13.67 -24.02
N TYR A 133 4.84 -14.34 -23.82
CA TYR A 133 5.22 -14.88 -22.52
C TYR A 133 5.57 -13.77 -21.52
N GLU A 134 6.34 -12.77 -21.94
CA GLU A 134 6.71 -11.63 -21.07
C GLU A 134 5.46 -10.84 -20.64
N LEU A 135 4.56 -10.58 -21.59
CA LEU A 135 3.27 -9.95 -21.32
C LEU A 135 2.43 -10.79 -20.34
N PHE A 136 2.29 -12.09 -20.61
CA PHE A 136 1.52 -12.99 -19.76
C PHE A 136 2.05 -13.02 -18.33
N VAL A 137 3.36 -13.17 -18.14
CA VAL A 137 4.00 -13.19 -16.81
C VAL A 137 3.79 -11.86 -16.10
N THR A 138 3.96 -10.73 -16.79
CA THR A 138 3.79 -9.40 -16.21
C THR A 138 2.35 -9.16 -15.76
N VAL A 139 1.37 -9.47 -16.61
CA VAL A 139 -0.05 -9.32 -16.29
C VAL A 139 -0.46 -10.29 -15.18
N ALA A 140 -0.05 -11.56 -15.25
CA ALA A 140 -0.37 -12.56 -14.22
C ALA A 140 0.20 -12.16 -12.86
N LEU A 141 1.46 -11.73 -12.79
CA LEU A 141 2.07 -11.26 -11.55
C LEU A 141 1.37 -10.01 -11.01
N THR A 142 0.97 -9.08 -11.88
CA THR A 142 0.22 -7.88 -11.50
C THR A 142 -1.16 -8.23 -10.92
N VAL A 143 -1.86 -9.20 -11.51
CA VAL A 143 -3.15 -9.67 -10.98
C VAL A 143 -2.98 -10.39 -9.64
N VAL A 144 -2.01 -11.29 -9.53
CA VAL A 144 -1.75 -12.03 -8.28
C VAL A 144 -1.39 -11.07 -7.15
N THR A 145 -0.47 -10.13 -7.39
CA THR A 145 -0.09 -9.13 -6.38
C THR A 145 -1.26 -8.21 -6.00
N SER A 146 -2.14 -7.88 -6.96
CA SER A 146 -3.37 -7.13 -6.72
C SER A 146 -4.35 -7.89 -5.81
N LEU A 147 -4.55 -9.19 -6.05
CA LEU A 147 -5.40 -10.04 -5.21
C LEU A 147 -4.84 -10.20 -3.79
N VAL A 148 -3.53 -10.40 -3.67
CA VAL A 148 -2.84 -10.46 -2.36
C VAL A 148 -3.06 -9.15 -1.59
N ARG A 149 -2.94 -8.00 -2.27
CA ARG A 149 -3.18 -6.68 -1.66
C ARG A 149 -4.62 -6.51 -1.18
N LEU A 150 -5.61 -6.99 -1.94
CA LEU A 150 -7.02 -6.99 -1.50
C LEU A 150 -7.21 -7.85 -0.24
N TYR A 151 -6.63 -9.06 -0.21
CA TYR A 151 -6.66 -9.92 0.97
C TYR A 151 -6.03 -9.24 2.19
N PHE A 152 -4.88 -8.61 2.02
CA PHE A 152 -4.20 -7.87 3.08
C PHE A 152 -5.02 -6.70 3.61
N THR A 153 -5.78 -6.02 2.75
CA THR A 153 -6.73 -4.97 3.18
C THR A 153 -7.80 -5.53 4.11
N VAL A 154 -8.32 -6.72 3.81
CA VAL A 154 -9.29 -7.41 4.67
C VAL A 154 -8.67 -7.78 6.02
N ILE A 155 -7.42 -8.24 6.05
CA ILE A 155 -6.68 -8.54 7.30
C ILE A 155 -6.49 -7.30 8.16
N MET A 156 -6.10 -6.16 7.56
CA MET A 156 -5.96 -4.89 8.28
C MET A 156 -7.28 -4.42 8.91
N LEU A 157 -8.40 -4.56 8.19
CA LEU A 157 -9.74 -4.23 8.71
C LEU A 157 -10.18 -5.18 9.82
N ALA A 158 -9.91 -6.48 9.67
CA ALA A 158 -10.20 -7.47 10.69
C ALA A 158 -9.46 -7.16 12.00
N PHE A 159 -8.18 -6.77 11.91
CA PHE A 159 -7.38 -6.43 13.07
C PHE A 159 -7.89 -5.17 13.78
N PHE A 160 -8.32 -4.16 13.02
CA PHE A 160 -8.99 -3.00 13.59
C PHE A 160 -10.26 -3.37 14.36
N LYS A 161 -11.09 -4.27 13.81
CA LYS A 161 -12.29 -4.78 14.50
C LYS A 161 -11.95 -5.50 15.80
N GLU A 162 -10.91 -6.33 15.80
CA GLU A 162 -10.42 -7.04 16.98
C GLU A 162 -9.96 -6.05 18.05
N MET A 163 -9.11 -5.09 17.70
CA MET A 163 -8.64 -4.05 18.62
C MET A 163 -9.78 -3.21 19.18
N ARG A 164 -10.80 -2.86 18.38
CA ARG A 164 -11.99 -2.14 18.87
C ARG A 164 -12.73 -2.94 19.94
N THR A 165 -12.82 -4.24 19.74
CA THR A 165 -13.48 -5.14 20.69
C THR A 165 -12.64 -5.27 21.96
N ALA A 166 -11.32 -5.44 21.82
CA ALA A 166 -10.38 -5.47 22.94
C ALA A 166 -10.35 -4.16 23.74
N ALA A 167 -10.45 -3.00 23.08
CA ALA A 167 -10.46 -1.68 23.72
C ALA A 167 -11.66 -1.43 24.64
N LYS A 168 -12.74 -2.23 24.52
CA LYS A 168 -13.85 -2.19 25.49
C LYS A 168 -13.46 -2.78 26.85
N PHE A 169 -12.48 -3.70 26.87
CA PHE A 169 -12.13 -4.48 28.04
C PHE A 169 -10.73 -4.17 28.58
N ASP A 170 -9.79 -3.70 27.74
CA ASP A 170 -8.43 -3.35 28.16
C ASP A 170 -8.12 -1.87 27.85
N ALA A 171 -7.71 -1.14 28.89
CA ALA A 171 -7.34 0.26 28.82
C ALA A 171 -6.11 0.53 27.94
N ARG A 172 -5.24 -0.45 27.71
CA ARG A 172 -4.06 -0.33 26.85
C ARG A 172 -4.39 0.04 25.40
N PHE A 173 -5.53 -0.43 24.91
CA PHE A 173 -6.00 -0.12 23.56
C PHE A 173 -6.89 1.13 23.51
N ARG A 174 -7.16 1.81 24.63
CA ARG A 174 -8.01 3.01 24.63
C ARG A 174 -7.34 4.16 23.91
N ILE A 175 -8.20 5.03 23.40
CA ILE A 175 -7.86 6.31 22.80
C ILE A 175 -6.99 7.10 23.80
N SER A 176 -5.72 7.34 23.46
CA SER A 176 -4.83 8.18 24.25
C SER A 176 -4.88 9.60 23.71
N SER A 177 -5.37 10.54 24.52
CA SER A 177 -5.38 11.98 24.21
C SER A 177 -4.15 12.63 24.83
N ALA A 178 -2.98 12.47 24.20
CA ALA A 178 -1.79 13.18 24.63
C ALA A 178 -1.91 14.68 24.25
N SER A 179 -1.65 15.57 25.21
CA SER A 179 -1.56 17.01 24.94
C SER A 179 -0.37 17.28 24.01
N ALA A 180 -0.66 17.76 22.81
CA ALA A 180 0.35 17.98 21.78
C ALA A 180 0.91 19.41 21.84
N SER A 181 2.22 19.53 22.05
CA SER A 181 2.92 20.82 22.13
C SER A 181 3.10 21.49 20.76
N SER A 182 3.35 20.72 19.69
CA SER A 182 3.59 21.26 18.34
C SER A 182 2.33 21.26 17.45
N SER A 183 2.30 22.15 16.45
CA SER A 183 1.23 22.19 15.43
C SER A 183 1.12 20.89 14.63
N ALA A 184 2.26 20.30 14.25
CA ALA A 184 2.31 19.03 13.53
C ALA A 184 1.72 17.86 14.35
N LEU A 185 2.04 17.78 15.63
CA LEU A 185 1.48 16.75 16.53
C LEU A 185 -0.03 16.93 16.72
N ARG A 186 -0.52 18.17 16.81
CA ARG A 186 -1.97 18.45 16.86
C ARG A 186 -2.69 18.00 15.58
N TRP A 187 -2.11 18.27 14.41
CA TRP A 187 -2.65 17.79 13.14
C TRP A 187 -2.68 16.25 13.08
N LEU A 188 -1.60 15.60 13.51
CA LEU A 188 -1.50 14.15 13.52
C LEU A 188 -2.52 13.51 14.47
N ASN A 189 -2.70 14.05 15.67
CA ASN A 189 -3.73 13.59 16.61
C ASN A 189 -5.14 13.74 16.02
N LYS A 190 -5.40 14.86 15.34
CA LYS A 190 -6.67 15.07 14.62
C LYS A 190 -6.86 14.03 13.51
N ALA A 191 -5.83 13.75 12.72
CA ALA A 191 -5.86 12.75 11.66
C ALA A 191 -6.15 11.34 12.22
N GLN A 192 -5.53 10.95 13.34
CA GLN A 192 -5.79 9.67 14.01
C GLN A 192 -7.26 9.55 14.46
N HIS A 193 -7.78 10.58 15.12
CA HIS A 193 -9.18 10.60 15.58
C HIS A 193 -10.18 10.54 14.42
N GLN A 194 -9.90 11.29 13.34
CA GLN A 194 -10.73 11.23 12.13
C GLN A 194 -10.67 9.83 11.51
N SER A 195 -9.48 9.22 11.45
CA SER A 195 -9.30 7.88 10.91
C SER A 195 -10.09 6.84 11.69
N TYR A 196 -10.05 6.92 13.03
CA TYR A 196 -10.88 6.08 13.89
C TYR A 196 -12.37 6.29 13.63
N SER A 197 -12.83 7.54 13.52
CA SER A 197 -14.25 7.85 13.28
C SER A 197 -14.74 7.29 11.94
N VAL A 198 -13.93 7.43 10.88
CA VAL A 198 -14.22 6.90 9.55
C VAL A 198 -14.27 5.37 9.59
N LEU A 199 -13.25 4.72 10.15
CA LEU A 199 -13.21 3.26 10.24
C LEU A 199 -14.34 2.70 11.11
N ASN A 200 -14.73 3.38 12.18
CA ASN A 200 -15.85 2.95 13.03
C ASN A 200 -17.22 3.07 12.35
N ARG A 201 -17.34 3.84 11.27
CA ARG A 201 -18.54 3.85 10.42
C ARG A 201 -18.50 2.74 9.37
N ILE A 202 -17.30 2.33 8.96
CA ILE A 202 -17.07 1.30 7.94
C ILE A 202 -17.08 -0.11 8.53
N VAL A 203 -16.64 -0.30 9.78
CA VAL A 203 -16.44 -1.58 10.49
C VAL A 203 -17.26 -1.63 11.78
#